data_AF-F0GXW3-F1
#
_entry.id   AF-F0GXW3-F1
#
_cell.length_a   1.000
_cell.length_b   1.000
_cell.length_c   1.000
_cell.angle_alpha   90.00
_cell.angle_beta   90.00
_cell.angle_gamma   90.00
#
_symmetry.space_group_name_H-M   'P 1'
#
loop_
_entity.id
_entity.type
_entity.pdbx_description
1 polymer ?
#
loop_
_entity_poly.entity_id
_entity_poly.type
_entity_poly.pdbx_seq_one_letter_code
_entity_poly.pdbx_strand_id
1 'polypeptide(L)'
;MRSQFQPKDLLETLVKLEQNGQKFYEEMAKKFSDDKKNREFFEFLAEQETHHEVLYKNLSEKLDNNQSIDKEYDDEYKAYIQSMIDQIFNFDSSNVGDDPIDIYRFSIGIEKDTILFIKEVRTIVPDFEPELIDRVEAEERGHIKLIHQWYNDYIK
;
A
#
# COMPACT_ATOMS: atom_id res chain seq x y z
N MET A 1 13.38 -14.59 21.16
CA MET A 1 12.89 -14.15 19.84
C MET A 1 11.63 -13.35 20.07
N ARG A 2 11.52 -12.13 19.53
CA ARG A 2 10.22 -11.45 19.45
C ARG A 2 9.42 -12.24 18.40
N SER A 3 8.55 -13.15 18.83
CA SER A 3 7.78 -14.04 17.94
C SER A 3 6.39 -13.49 17.61
N GLN A 4 6.22 -12.17 17.67
CA GLN A 4 4.92 -11.53 17.49
C GLN A 4 5.14 -10.12 16.94
N PHE A 5 4.68 -9.88 15.71
CA PHE A 5 4.50 -8.51 15.20
C PHE A 5 3.59 -7.76 16.16
N GLN A 6 3.91 -6.50 16.43
CA GLN A 6 3.11 -5.60 17.24
C GLN A 6 2.19 -4.79 16.32
N PRO A 7 1.10 -4.22 16.84
CA PRO A 7 0.26 -3.30 16.06
C PRO A 7 1.06 -2.18 15.38
N LYS A 8 2.12 -1.72 16.05
CA LYS A 8 3.05 -0.74 15.48
C LYS A 8 3.78 -1.26 14.24
N ASP A 9 4.26 -2.51 14.25
CA ASP A 9 4.94 -3.12 13.11
C ASP A 9 4.01 -3.19 11.89
N LEU A 10 2.72 -3.43 12.11
CA LEU A 10 1.70 -3.42 11.06
C LEU A 10 1.52 -2.04 10.43
N LEU A 11 1.41 -0.98 11.23
CA LEU A 11 1.30 0.37 10.69
C LEU A 11 2.58 0.86 10.02
N GLU A 12 3.74 0.54 10.58
CA GLU A 12 5.03 0.83 9.93
C GLU A 12 5.13 0.11 8.58
N THR A 13 4.54 -1.08 8.46
CA THR A 13 4.45 -1.81 7.19
C THR A 13 3.49 -1.14 6.20
N LEU A 14 2.35 -0.60 6.65
CA LEU A 14 1.45 0.21 5.80
C LEU A 14 2.17 1.47 5.30
N VAL A 15 2.86 2.21 6.17
CA VAL A 15 3.72 3.35 5.76
C VAL A 15 4.71 2.93 4.68
N LYS A 16 5.32 1.75 4.82
CA LYS A 16 6.29 1.24 3.85
C LYS A 16 5.66 0.90 2.50
N LEU A 17 4.44 0.37 2.48
CA LEU A 17 3.64 0.15 1.25
C LEU A 17 3.43 1.48 0.51
N GLU A 18 2.94 2.51 1.21
CA GLU A 18 2.67 3.81 0.60
C GLU A 18 3.95 4.46 0.03
N GLN A 19 5.08 4.35 0.74
CA GLN A 19 6.37 4.83 0.22
C GLN A 19 6.80 4.10 -1.06
N ASN A 20 6.53 2.80 -1.15
CA ASN A 20 6.85 2.00 -2.32
C ASN A 20 5.96 2.39 -3.50
N GLY A 21 4.65 2.57 -3.28
CA GLY A 21 3.70 3.05 -4.28
C GLY A 21 4.04 4.46 -4.77
N GLN A 22 4.25 5.40 -3.85
CA GLN A 22 4.66 6.77 -4.14
C GLN A 22 5.90 6.80 -5.03
N LYS A 23 6.97 6.11 -4.62
CA LYS A 23 8.23 6.08 -5.37
C LYS A 23 8.01 5.56 -6.80
N PHE A 24 7.25 4.47 -6.94
CA PHE A 24 6.95 3.91 -8.24
C PHE A 24 6.16 4.89 -9.13
N TYR A 25 5.13 5.54 -8.58
CA TYR A 25 4.32 6.49 -9.35
C TYR A 25 5.10 7.77 -9.69
N GLU A 26 5.99 8.26 -8.83
CA GLU A 26 6.92 9.35 -9.17
C GLU A 26 7.88 8.97 -10.31
N GLU A 27 8.37 7.73 -10.33
CA GLU A 27 9.20 7.21 -11.42
C GLU A 27 8.41 7.14 -12.74
N MET A 28 7.15 6.71 -12.70
CA MET A 28 6.27 6.69 -13.86
C MET A 28 5.96 8.11 -14.36
N ALA A 29 5.66 9.05 -13.47
CA ALA A 29 5.44 10.45 -13.83
C ALA A 29 6.65 11.05 -14.57
N LYS A 30 7.87 10.80 -14.09
CA LYS A 30 9.11 11.22 -14.75
C LYS A 30 9.24 10.59 -16.14
N LYS A 31 8.90 9.32 -16.27
CA LYS A 31 8.97 8.57 -17.54
C LYS A 31 7.98 9.10 -18.58
N PHE A 32 6.76 9.45 -18.18
CA PHE A 32 5.76 10.06 -19.05
C PHE A 32 5.91 11.59 -19.15
N SER A 33 7.09 12.15 -18.90
CA SER A 33 7.28 13.61 -18.80
C SER A 33 6.85 14.41 -20.04
N ASP A 34 6.96 13.80 -21.22
CA ASP A 34 6.54 14.38 -22.50
C ASP A 34 5.03 14.24 -22.79
N ASP A 35 4.32 13.40 -22.05
CA ASP A 35 2.87 13.22 -22.14
C ASP A 35 2.20 13.79 -20.88
N LYS A 36 1.74 15.04 -21.00
CA LYS A 36 1.13 15.78 -19.89
C LYS A 36 0.01 14.99 -19.20
N LYS A 37 -0.87 14.32 -19.95
CA LYS A 37 -2.03 13.62 -19.38
C LYS A 37 -1.57 12.44 -18.52
N ASN A 38 -0.64 11.66 -19.03
CA ASN A 38 -0.13 10.48 -18.33
C ASN A 38 0.76 10.87 -17.15
N ARG A 39 1.59 11.91 -17.31
CA ARG A 39 2.35 12.48 -16.19
C ARG A 39 1.43 12.91 -15.05
N GLU A 40 0.42 13.74 -15.33
CA GLU A 40 -0.51 14.24 -14.31
C GLU A 40 -1.28 13.12 -13.62
N PHE A 41 -1.58 12.03 -14.34
CA PHE A 41 -2.22 10.84 -13.75
C PHE A 41 -1.33 10.16 -12.71
N PHE A 42 -0.05 9.94 -13.01
CA PHE A 42 0.88 9.31 -12.07
C PHE A 42 1.32 10.26 -10.94
N GLU A 43 1.42 11.57 -11.20
CA GLU A 43 1.60 12.58 -10.16
C GLU A 43 0.44 12.57 -9.17
N PHE A 44 -0.80 12.46 -9.66
CA PHE A 44 -1.98 12.32 -8.82
C PHE A 44 -1.90 11.09 -7.92
N LEU A 45 -1.58 9.91 -8.47
CA LEU A 45 -1.45 8.69 -7.66
C LEU A 45 -0.35 8.84 -6.60
N ALA A 46 0.84 9.34 -6.96
CA ALA A 46 1.92 9.59 -6.00
C ALA A 46 1.51 10.54 -4.86
N GLU A 47 0.70 11.55 -5.14
CA GLU A 47 0.15 12.46 -4.13
C GLU A 47 -0.84 11.75 -3.19
N GLN A 48 -1.66 10.84 -3.70
CA GLN A 48 -2.55 10.02 -2.87
C GLN A 48 -1.75 9.14 -1.89
N GLU A 49 -0.72 8.43 -2.38
CA GLU A 49 0.17 7.61 -1.52
C GLU A 49 0.86 8.47 -0.45
N THR A 50 1.26 9.70 -0.78
CA THR A 50 1.84 10.63 0.20
C THR A 50 0.84 10.99 1.29
N HIS A 51 -0.44 11.17 0.94
CA HIS A 51 -1.51 11.41 1.91
C HIS A 51 -1.71 10.20 2.84
N HIS A 52 -1.74 9.00 2.27
CA HIS A 52 -1.86 7.75 3.01
C HIS A 52 -0.67 7.50 3.94
N GLU A 53 0.55 7.77 3.48
CA GLU A 53 1.76 7.66 4.30
C GLU A 53 1.65 8.53 5.56
N VAL A 54 1.22 9.79 5.39
CA VAL A 54 1.04 10.73 6.51
C VAL A 54 -0.08 10.26 7.45
N LEU A 55 -1.18 9.73 6.92
CA LEU A 55 -2.26 9.16 7.72
C LEU A 55 -1.74 8.00 8.59
N TYR A 56 -1.04 7.03 8.00
CA TYR A 56 -0.52 5.88 8.73
C TYR A 56 0.57 6.24 9.74
N LYS A 57 1.43 7.23 9.45
CA LYS A 57 2.38 7.79 10.44
C LYS A 57 1.64 8.39 11.63
N ASN A 58 0.63 9.22 11.40
CA ASN A 58 -0.17 9.81 12.46
C ASN A 58 -0.87 8.74 13.31
N LEU A 59 -1.37 7.67 12.66
CA LEU A 59 -1.94 6.53 13.37
C LEU A 59 -0.87 5.81 14.22
N SER A 60 0.32 5.58 13.67
CA SER A 60 1.41 4.96 14.42
C SER A 60 1.87 5.76 15.63
N GLU A 61 1.72 7.09 15.60
CA GLU A 61 2.04 7.95 16.74
C GLU A 61 0.96 7.93 17.82
N LYS A 62 -0.32 7.75 17.44
CA LYS A 62 -1.46 7.62 18.37
C LYS A 62 -1.50 6.27 19.09
N LEU A 63 -0.76 5.29 18.57
CA LEU A 63 -0.72 3.94 19.11
C LEU A 63 -0.02 3.94 20.47
N ASP A 64 -0.82 3.95 21.53
CA ASP A 64 -0.32 3.81 22.90
C ASP A 64 0.32 2.42 23.08
N ASN A 65 1.34 2.33 23.92
CA ASN A 65 2.01 1.06 24.29
C ASN A 65 1.06 0.00 24.89
N ASN A 66 -0.19 0.36 25.20
CA ASN A 66 -1.22 -0.51 25.77
C ASN A 66 -2.13 -1.16 24.72
N GLN A 67 -1.99 -0.81 23.43
CA GLN A 67 -2.78 -1.45 22.38
C GLN A 67 -2.21 -2.85 22.13
N SER A 68 -2.85 -3.85 22.71
CA SER A 68 -2.50 -5.25 22.55
C SER A 68 -3.25 -5.88 21.38
N ILE A 69 -2.64 -6.90 20.79
CA ILE A 69 -3.38 -7.84 19.95
C ILE A 69 -4.18 -8.73 20.90
N ASP A 70 -5.50 -8.54 20.94
CA ASP A 70 -6.39 -9.24 21.89
C ASP A 70 -6.54 -10.74 21.57
N LYS A 71 -6.28 -11.12 20.32
CA LYS A 71 -6.38 -12.49 19.82
C LYS A 71 -5.02 -13.17 19.77
N GLU A 72 -4.95 -14.39 20.29
CA GLU A 72 -3.79 -15.25 20.04
C GLU A 72 -3.91 -15.87 18.64
N TYR A 73 -2.84 -15.73 17.85
CA TYR A 73 -2.70 -16.33 16.54
C TYR A 73 -1.70 -17.49 16.61
N ASP A 74 -1.96 -18.55 15.84
CA ASP A 74 -1.03 -19.66 15.70
C ASP A 74 0.24 -19.25 14.94
N ASP A 75 1.24 -20.14 14.96
CA ASP A 75 2.55 -19.88 14.35
C ASP A 75 2.48 -19.81 12.81
N GLU A 76 1.51 -20.50 12.18
CA GLU A 76 1.31 -20.48 10.74
C GLU A 76 0.80 -19.12 10.26
N TYR A 77 -0.23 -18.58 10.93
CA TYR A 77 -0.74 -17.25 10.63
C TYR A 77 0.31 -16.18 10.92
N LYS A 78 1.08 -16.34 12.00
CA LYS A 78 2.18 -15.41 12.29
C LYS A 78 3.24 -15.40 11.18
N ALA A 79 3.63 -16.58 10.69
CA ALA A 79 4.58 -16.72 9.60
C ALA A 79 4.04 -16.14 8.28
N TYR A 80 2.73 -16.29 8.02
CA TYR A 80 2.06 -15.67 6.88
C TYR A 80 2.18 -14.14 6.91
N ILE A 81 1.81 -13.50 8.02
CA ILE A 81 1.93 -12.04 8.15
C ILE A 81 3.39 -11.59 8.06
N GLN A 82 4.32 -12.30 8.70
CA GLN A 82 5.74 -11.99 8.61
C GLN A 82 6.24 -12.08 7.16
N SER A 83 5.80 -13.08 6.39
CA SER A 83 6.15 -13.19 4.97
C SER A 83 5.64 -12.01 4.15
N MET A 84 4.46 -11.48 4.46
CA MET A 84 3.94 -10.28 3.80
C MET A 84 4.79 -9.06 4.14
N ILE A 85 5.11 -8.85 5.42
CA ILE A 85 5.98 -7.78 5.89
C ILE A 85 7.33 -7.86 5.17
N ASP A 86 7.97 -9.03 5.17
CA ASP A 86 9.27 -9.23 4.53
C ASP A 86 9.20 -8.93 3.02
N GLN A 87 8.14 -9.33 2.33
CA GLN A 87 7.94 -9.02 0.90
C GLN A 87 7.83 -7.51 0.66
N ILE A 88 7.06 -6.80 1.49
CA ILE A 88 6.84 -5.35 1.39
C ILE A 88 8.14 -4.58 1.63
N PHE A 89 8.94 -4.98 2.62
CA PHE A 89 10.21 -4.31 2.92
C PHE A 89 11.29 -4.59 1.88
N ASN A 90 11.24 -5.75 1.21
CA ASN A 90 12.16 -6.11 0.13
C ASN A 90 11.63 -5.72 -1.26
N PHE A 91 10.55 -4.94 -1.34
CA PHE A 91 9.97 -4.47 -2.59
C PHE A 91 10.99 -3.68 -3.42
N ASP A 92 11.02 -3.96 -4.72
CA ASP A 92 11.88 -3.27 -5.68
C ASP A 92 11.16 -3.06 -7.02
N SER A 93 10.85 -1.80 -7.33
CA SER A 93 10.24 -1.39 -8.60
C SER A 93 11.23 -1.26 -9.76
N SER A 94 12.53 -1.41 -9.53
CA SER A 94 13.56 -1.15 -10.56
C SER A 94 13.50 -2.11 -11.75
N ASN A 95 12.86 -3.27 -11.58
CA ASN A 95 12.74 -4.31 -12.62
C ASN A 95 11.43 -4.22 -13.41
N VAL A 96 10.60 -3.21 -13.17
CA VAL A 96 9.35 -3.04 -13.92
C VAL A 96 9.69 -2.69 -15.36
N GLY A 97 9.14 -3.49 -16.28
CA GLY A 97 9.34 -3.33 -17.71
C GLY A 97 8.76 -2.01 -18.23
N ASP A 98 9.25 -1.60 -19.40
CA ASP A 98 8.84 -0.30 -19.94
C ASP A 98 7.48 -0.29 -20.63
N ASP A 99 6.93 -1.48 -20.93
CA ASP A 99 5.66 -1.65 -21.61
C ASP A 99 4.48 -1.19 -20.73
N PRO A 100 3.52 -0.43 -21.28
CA PRO A 100 2.29 -0.07 -20.57
C PRO A 100 1.59 -1.24 -19.86
N ILE A 101 1.65 -2.48 -20.40
CA ILE A 101 1.07 -3.65 -19.71
C ILE A 101 1.82 -4.01 -18.42
N ASP A 102 3.15 -3.85 -18.41
CA ASP A 102 3.97 -4.15 -17.24
C ASP A 102 3.72 -3.11 -16.15
N ILE A 103 3.68 -1.83 -16.53
CA ILE A 103 3.30 -0.72 -15.64
C ILE A 103 1.92 -0.97 -15.05
N TYR A 104 0.92 -1.27 -15.89
CA TYR A 104 -0.45 -1.56 -15.45
C TYR A 104 -0.50 -2.73 -14.46
N ARG A 105 0.12 -3.87 -14.79
CA ARG A 105 0.12 -5.06 -13.93
C ARG A 105 0.79 -4.77 -12.61
N PHE A 106 1.88 -4.01 -12.63
CA PHE A 106 2.60 -3.64 -11.42
C PHE A 106 1.80 -2.69 -10.54
N SER A 107 1.23 -1.61 -11.10
CA SER A 107 0.33 -0.71 -10.37
C SER A 107 -0.80 -1.49 -9.70
N ILE A 108 -1.51 -2.34 -10.44
CA ILE A 108 -2.59 -3.18 -9.89
C ILE A 108 -2.09 -4.12 -8.79
N GLY A 109 -0.85 -4.60 -8.89
CA GLY A 109 -0.21 -5.43 -7.87
C GLY A 109 -0.04 -4.68 -6.56
N ILE A 110 0.56 -3.48 -6.61
CA ILE A 110 0.77 -2.61 -5.43
C ILE A 110 -0.56 -2.37 -4.72
N GLU A 111 -1.56 -1.85 -5.42
CA GLU A 111 -2.86 -1.52 -4.83
C GLU A 111 -3.54 -2.73 -4.17
N LYS A 112 -3.43 -3.91 -4.80
CA LYS A 112 -4.00 -5.15 -4.26
C LYS A 112 -3.27 -5.63 -3.02
N ASP A 113 -1.95 -5.53 -3.01
CA ASP A 113 -1.12 -5.91 -1.86
C ASP A 113 -1.42 -4.95 -0.69
N THR A 114 -1.59 -3.65 -0.94
CA THR A 114 -2.04 -2.67 0.04
C THR A 114 -3.42 -3.02 0.61
N ILE A 115 -4.43 -3.27 -0.24
CA ILE A 115 -5.78 -3.67 0.20
C ILE A 115 -5.74 -4.96 1.03
N LEU A 116 -4.94 -5.95 0.61
CA LEU A 116 -4.82 -7.21 1.33
C LEU A 116 -4.23 -6.97 2.72
N PHE A 117 -3.15 -6.20 2.81
CA PHE A 117 -2.49 -5.92 4.08
C PHE A 117 -3.38 -5.08 5.02
N ILE A 118 -4.09 -4.06 4.50
CA ILE A 118 -5.10 -3.28 5.24
C ILE A 118 -6.13 -4.20 5.92
N LYS A 119 -6.61 -5.23 5.21
CA LYS A 119 -7.58 -6.20 5.75
C LYS A 119 -7.00 -7.07 6.85
N GLU A 120 -5.74 -7.45 6.74
CA GLU A 120 -5.06 -8.17 7.82
C GLU A 120 -4.92 -7.28 9.05
N VAL A 121 -4.53 -6.01 8.89
CA VAL A 121 -4.51 -5.03 9.98
C VAL A 121 -5.88 -4.88 10.64
N ARG A 122 -6.94 -4.69 9.84
CA ARG A 122 -8.34 -4.61 10.33
C ARG A 122 -8.77 -5.85 11.10
N THR A 123 -8.25 -7.02 10.74
CA THR A 123 -8.52 -8.30 11.40
C THR A 123 -7.77 -8.44 12.72
N ILE A 124 -6.52 -7.97 12.77
CA ILE A 124 -5.62 -8.11 13.93
C ILE A 124 -5.92 -7.06 15.01
N VAL A 125 -6.25 -5.83 14.61
CA VAL A 125 -6.55 -4.71 15.52
C VAL A 125 -7.88 -4.04 15.16
N PRO A 126 -9.02 -4.72 15.40
CA PRO A 126 -10.32 -4.29 14.87
C PRO A 126 -10.86 -2.97 15.43
N ASP A 127 -10.46 -2.56 16.63
CA ASP A 127 -10.98 -1.34 17.26
C ASP A 127 -10.11 -0.12 16.99
N PHE A 128 -8.98 -0.29 16.29
CA PHE A 128 -8.04 0.79 16.03
C PHE A 128 -8.44 1.58 14.77
N GLU A 129 -9.08 2.75 15.00
CA GLU A 129 -9.45 3.73 13.96
C GLU A 129 -10.17 3.07 12.74
N PRO A 130 -11.20 2.23 12.96
CA PRO A 130 -11.76 1.35 11.93
C PRO A 130 -12.37 2.11 10.74
N GLU A 131 -13.02 3.25 10.98
CA GLU A 131 -13.61 4.06 9.91
C GLU A 131 -12.56 4.66 8.98
N LEU A 132 -11.36 4.95 9.51
CA LEU A 132 -10.26 5.46 8.70
C LEU A 132 -9.66 4.35 7.85
N ILE A 133 -9.44 3.18 8.45
CA ILE A 133 -8.95 1.98 7.75
C ILE A 133 -9.89 1.57 6.61
N ASP A 134 -11.21 1.52 6.87
CA ASP A 134 -12.21 1.18 5.85
C ASP A 134 -12.27 2.23 4.72
N ARG A 135 -12.01 3.51 5.04
CA ARG A 135 -11.93 4.60 4.05
C ARG A 135 -10.73 4.43 3.14
N VAL A 136 -9.53 4.22 3.68
CA VAL A 136 -8.33 4.04 2.87
C VAL A 136 -8.44 2.78 2.00
N GLU A 137 -9.00 1.67 2.52
CA GLU A 137 -9.30 0.48 1.69
C GLU A 137 -10.20 0.82 0.48
N ALA A 138 -11.17 1.72 0.66
CA ALA A 138 -12.07 2.15 -0.41
C ALA A 138 -11.37 3.07 -1.42
N GLU A 139 -10.41 3.88 -0.98
CA GLU A 139 -9.58 4.74 -1.82
C GLU A 139 -8.65 3.90 -2.72
N GLU A 140 -7.97 2.87 -2.19
CA GLU A 140 -7.13 1.96 -3.00
C GLU A 140 -7.96 1.19 -4.04
N ARG A 141 -9.18 0.77 -3.68
CA ARG A 141 -10.12 0.18 -4.65
C ARG A 141 -10.50 1.19 -5.74
N GLY A 142 -10.50 2.48 -5.43
CA GLY A 142 -10.65 3.58 -6.37
C GLY A 142 -9.46 3.69 -7.32
N HIS A 143 -8.23 3.66 -6.79
CA HIS A 143 -7.00 3.66 -7.59
C HIS A 143 -6.99 2.54 -8.62
N ILE A 144 -7.34 1.30 -8.23
CA ILE A 144 -7.46 0.16 -9.17
C ILE A 144 -8.38 0.48 -10.36
N LYS A 145 -9.52 1.13 -10.11
CA LYS A 145 -10.47 1.50 -11.18
C LYS A 145 -9.88 2.57 -12.09
N LEU A 146 -9.20 3.57 -11.51
CA LEU A 146 -8.54 4.64 -12.24
C LEU A 146 -7.40 4.10 -13.11
N ILE A 147 -6.55 3.23 -12.57
CA ILE A 147 -5.45 2.55 -13.26
C ILE A 147 -5.99 1.69 -14.41
N HIS A 148 -7.09 0.96 -14.21
CA HIS A 148 -7.72 0.19 -15.27
C HIS A 148 -8.28 1.08 -16.40
N GLN A 149 -8.91 2.20 -16.04
CA GLN A 149 -9.40 3.16 -17.02
C GLN A 149 -8.24 3.79 -17.81
N TRP A 150 -7.17 4.20 -17.13
CA TRP A 150 -5.96 4.72 -17.74
C TRP A 150 -5.38 3.74 -18.77
N TYR A 151 -5.20 2.47 -18.39
CA TYR A 151 -4.65 1.45 -19.29
C TYR A 151 -5.52 1.25 -20.53
N ASN A 152 -6.84 1.16 -20.36
CA ASN A 152 -7.79 1.00 -21.47
C ASN A 152 -7.82 2.21 -22.41
N ASP A 153 -7.54 3.41 -21.92
CA ASP A 153 -7.47 4.62 -22.74
C ASP A 153 -6.10 4.78 -23.41
N TYR A 154 -5.05 4.20 -22.84
CA TYR A 154 -3.68 4.24 -23.39
C TYR A 154 -3.48 3.27 -24.55
N ILE A 155 -4.05 2.07 -24.49
CA ILE A 155 -3.85 1.02 -25.52
C ILE A 155 -4.77 1.15 -26.75
N LYS A 156 -5.68 2.14 -26.76
CA LYS A 156 -6.58 2.42 -27.89
C LYS A 156 -5.95 3.42 -28.85
#